data_AF-A0A248X5N0-F1
#
_entry.id   AF-A0A248X5N0-F1
#
_cell.length_a   1.000
_cell.length_b   1.000
_cell.length_c   1.000
_cell.angle_alpha   90.00
_cell.angle_beta   90.00
_cell.angle_gamma   90.00
#
_symmetry.space_group_name_H-M   'P 1'
#
loop_
_entity.id
_entity.type
_entity.pdbx_description
1 polymer ?
#
loop_
_entity_poly.entity_id
_entity_poly.type
_entity_poly.pdbx_seq_one_letter_code
_entity_poly.pdbx_strand_id
1 'polypeptide(L)'
;MANNHLVQSALFGPDADEDLEFDYADLLPAANKIMDMGANYLAKSGKKFDDDTMLGWRGEVLSDTTTIARQVIKLGAQINWILRNPHQHLANRRQAQRDASALEATQ
;
A
#
# COMPACT_ATOMS: atom_id res chain seq x y z
N MET A 1 26.61 18.75 33.61
CA MET A 1 25.34 18.08 33.23
C MET A 1 24.86 18.63 31.90
N ALA A 2 25.37 18.12 30.79
CA ALA A 2 25.14 18.69 29.45
C ALA A 2 25.06 17.59 28.38
N ASN A 3 24.17 16.61 28.54
CA ASN A 3 24.06 15.50 27.59
C ASN A 3 22.62 15.07 27.24
N ASN A 4 21.61 15.87 27.57
CA ASN A 4 20.22 15.56 27.17
C ASN A 4 19.67 16.43 26.04
N HIS A 5 20.32 17.56 25.72
CA HIS A 5 19.82 18.49 24.70
C HIS A 5 20.27 18.11 23.27
N LEU A 6 21.36 17.35 23.12
CA LEU A 6 21.89 16.92 21.82
C LEU A 6 21.20 15.68 21.25
N VAL A 7 20.54 14.87 22.10
CA VAL A 7 19.83 13.66 21.65
C VAL A 7 18.45 14.00 21.08
N GLN A 8 17.82 15.10 21.53
CA GLN A 8 16.54 15.56 20.97
C GLN A 8 16.71 16.26 19.60
N SER A 9 17.82 16.97 19.38
CA SER A 9 18.12 17.63 18.10
C SER A 9 18.56 16.69 16.98
N ALA A 10 18.91 15.44 17.28
CA ALA A 10 19.21 14.41 16.28
C ALA A 10 17.97 13.60 15.85
N LEU A 11 16.87 13.70 16.61
CA LEU A 11 15.60 13.04 16.31
C LEU A 11 14.62 13.96 15.57
N PHE A 12 14.79 15.28 15.71
CA PHE A 12 14.02 16.29 15.00
C PHE A 12 15.00 17.38 14.53
N GLY A 13 15.57 17.19 13.34
CA GLY A 13 16.39 18.21 12.70
C GLY A 13 15.54 19.45 12.39
N PRO A 14 16.06 20.68 12.56
CA PRO A 14 15.33 21.93 12.32
C PRO A 14 15.30 22.34 10.83
N ASP A 15 15.30 21.37 9.92
CA ASP A 15 15.28 21.61 8.47
C ASP A 15 14.13 20.79 7.84
N ALA A 16 13.24 21.49 7.13
CA ALA A 16 12.06 21.01 6.40
C ALA A 16 10.70 21.01 7.14
N ASP A 17 10.46 22.03 7.97
CA ASP A 17 9.14 22.69 8.01
C ASP A 17 8.84 23.46 6.68
N GLU A 18 9.83 23.52 5.78
CA GLU A 18 9.65 23.96 4.40
C GLU A 18 9.34 22.77 3.48
N ASP A 19 8.23 22.94 2.77
CA ASP A 19 7.79 22.20 1.58
C ASP A 19 7.18 20.83 1.82
N LEU A 20 5.84 20.78 1.71
CA LEU A 20 5.00 19.75 1.09
C LEU A 20 3.64 19.68 1.81
N GLU A 21 2.91 20.79 1.72
CA GLU A 21 1.46 20.79 1.54
C GLU A 21 1.12 19.92 0.30
N PHE A 22 1.31 18.61 0.42
CA PHE A 22 1.08 17.65 -0.65
C PHE A 22 -0.41 17.30 -0.60
N ASP A 23 -1.22 18.07 -1.31
CA ASP A 23 -2.64 17.79 -1.50
C ASP A 23 -2.80 16.55 -2.40
N TYR A 24 -2.51 15.37 -1.84
CA TYR A 24 -2.96 14.09 -2.39
C TYR A 24 -4.40 13.78 -1.96
N ALA A 25 -5.08 14.70 -1.26
CA ALA A 25 -6.41 14.45 -0.74
C ALA A 25 -7.42 14.30 -1.87
N ASP A 26 -7.20 15.01 -2.98
CA ASP A 26 -7.93 14.86 -4.25
C ASP A 26 -7.82 13.45 -4.86
N LEU A 27 -6.70 12.74 -4.64
CA LEU A 27 -6.48 11.37 -5.10
C LEU A 27 -7.09 10.30 -4.18
N LEU A 28 -7.37 10.61 -2.91
CA LEU A 28 -7.94 9.63 -1.97
C LEU A 28 -9.30 9.06 -2.44
N PRO A 29 -10.25 9.86 -2.97
CA PRO A 29 -11.46 9.32 -3.59
C PRO A 29 -11.19 8.36 -4.74
N ALA A 30 -10.18 8.64 -5.58
CA ALA A 30 -9.82 7.75 -6.68
C ALA A 30 -9.22 6.43 -6.17
N ALA A 31 -8.34 6.49 -5.17
CA ALA A 31 -7.77 5.31 -4.52
C ALA A 31 -8.85 4.43 -3.84
N ASN A 32 -9.86 5.06 -3.21
CA ASN A 32 -11.01 4.34 -2.65
C ASN A 32 -11.82 3.62 -3.73
N LYS A 33 -12.08 4.28 -4.87
CA LYS A 33 -12.79 3.66 -5.99
C LYS A 33 -12.09 2.40 -6.51
N ILE A 34 -10.76 2.32 -6.48
CA ILE A 34 -10.02 1.11 -6.86
C ILE A 34 -10.40 -0.07 -5.95
N MET A 35 -10.42 0.15 -4.63
CA MET A 35 -10.84 -0.87 -3.66
C MET A 35 -12.32 -1.25 -3.86
N ASP A 36 -13.18 -0.25 -4.02
CA ASP A 36 -14.62 -0.45 -4.19
C ASP A 36 -14.93 -1.25 -5.46
N MET A 37 -14.21 -1.00 -6.57
CA MET A 37 -14.36 -1.78 -7.80
C MET A 37 -13.97 -3.24 -7.60
N GLY A 38 -12.85 -3.50 -6.93
CA GLY A 38 -12.44 -4.87 -6.58
C GLY A 38 -13.46 -5.57 -5.68
N ALA A 39 -13.96 -4.88 -4.65
CA ALA A 39 -14.97 -5.41 -3.74
C ALA A 39 -16.31 -5.69 -4.44
N ASN A 40 -16.76 -4.78 -5.32
CA ASN A 40 -17.96 -4.94 -6.13
C ASN A 40 -17.85 -6.14 -7.09
N TYR A 41 -16.69 -6.33 -7.72
CA TYR A 41 -16.43 -7.52 -8.52
C TYR A 41 -16.56 -8.79 -7.67
N LEU A 42 -15.90 -8.83 -6.51
CA LEU A 42 -15.95 -9.98 -5.59
C LEU A 42 -17.36 -10.30 -5.12
N ALA A 43 -18.17 -9.28 -4.82
CA ALA A 43 -19.57 -9.47 -4.42
C ALA A 43 -20.41 -10.10 -5.54
N LYS A 44 -20.14 -9.72 -6.80
CA LYS A 44 -20.84 -10.28 -7.97
C LYS A 44 -20.33 -11.67 -8.34
N SER A 45 -19.02 -11.92 -8.24
CA SER A 45 -18.43 -13.23 -8.51
C SER A 45 -18.75 -14.24 -7.41
N GLY A 46 -18.85 -13.81 -6.15
CA GLY A 46 -19.25 -14.65 -5.02
C GLY A 46 -20.60 -15.33 -5.27
N LYS A 47 -21.60 -14.55 -5.72
CA LYS A 47 -22.92 -15.07 -6.10
C LYS A 47 -22.90 -16.10 -7.24
N LYS A 48 -21.82 -16.15 -8.03
CA LYS A 48 -21.66 -17.15 -9.10
C LYS A 48 -21.10 -18.46 -8.56
N PHE A 49 -20.36 -18.47 -7.46
CA PHE A 49 -19.91 -19.72 -6.85
C PHE A 49 -21.06 -20.53 -6.24
N ASP A 50 -22.18 -19.87 -5.93
CA ASP A 50 -23.41 -20.51 -5.46
C ASP A 50 -24.23 -21.15 -6.61
N ASP A 51 -23.76 -21.05 -7.85
CA ASP A 51 -24.41 -21.59 -9.06
C ASP A 51 -23.71 -22.88 -9.51
N ASP A 52 -24.46 -24.00 -9.51
CA ASP A 52 -23.97 -25.34 -9.91
C ASP A 52 -23.44 -25.40 -11.36
N THR A 53 -23.72 -24.39 -12.19
CA THR A 53 -23.16 -24.29 -13.55
C THR A 53 -21.69 -23.83 -13.58
N MET A 54 -21.14 -23.38 -12.45
CA MET A 54 -19.76 -22.90 -12.28
C MET A 54 -18.79 -24.01 -11.85
N LEU A 55 -18.92 -25.20 -12.46
CA LEU A 55 -18.03 -26.33 -12.27
C LEU A 55 -16.94 -26.42 -13.36
N GLY A 56 -15.85 -27.11 -13.04
CA GLY A 56 -14.72 -27.33 -13.94
C GLY A 56 -14.05 -26.02 -14.38
N TRP A 57 -13.71 -25.92 -15.67
CA TRP A 57 -12.96 -24.77 -16.22
C TRP A 57 -13.64 -23.41 -15.97
N ARG A 58 -14.97 -23.36 -15.84
CA ARG A 58 -15.69 -22.11 -15.53
C ARG A 58 -15.42 -21.64 -14.10
N GLY A 59 -15.40 -22.57 -13.15
CA GLY A 59 -15.04 -22.32 -11.77
C GLY A 59 -13.57 -21.91 -11.62
N GLU A 60 -12.67 -22.53 -12.41
CA GLU A 60 -11.25 -22.16 -12.46
C GLU A 60 -11.07 -20.72 -12.96
N VAL A 61 -11.67 -20.36 -14.10
CA VAL A 61 -11.62 -18.98 -14.63
C VAL A 61 -12.18 -17.98 -13.61
N LEU A 62 -13.31 -18.32 -12.97
CA LEU A 62 -13.89 -17.47 -11.93
C LEU A 62 -12.93 -17.31 -10.74
N SER A 63 -12.32 -18.40 -10.26
CA SER A 63 -11.32 -18.40 -9.18
C SER A 63 -10.13 -17.49 -9.50
N ASP A 64 -9.54 -17.62 -10.70
CA ASP A 64 -8.41 -16.81 -11.12
C ASP A 64 -8.74 -15.32 -11.13
N THR A 65 -9.91 -14.97 -11.69
CA THR A 65 -10.34 -13.57 -11.71
C THR A 65 -10.65 -13.02 -10.31
N THR A 66 -11.17 -13.83 -9.38
CA THR A 66 -11.37 -13.41 -7.98
C THR A 66 -10.05 -13.20 -7.25
N THR A 67 -9.02 -13.99 -7.57
CA THR A 67 -7.67 -13.82 -7.03
C THR A 67 -7.09 -12.46 -7.44
N ILE A 68 -7.24 -12.10 -8.72
CA ILE A 68 -6.83 -10.79 -9.23
C ILE A 68 -7.64 -9.67 -8.55
N ALA A 69 -8.97 -9.81 -8.42
CA ALA A 69 -9.79 -8.80 -7.76
C ALA A 69 -9.36 -8.56 -6.29
N ARG A 70 -8.99 -9.61 -5.55
CA ARG A 70 -8.41 -9.48 -4.20
C ARG A 70 -7.07 -8.73 -4.22
N GLN A 71 -6.23 -8.94 -5.23
CA GLN A 71 -4.98 -8.18 -5.39
C GLN A 71 -5.27 -6.70 -5.67
N VAL A 72 -6.26 -6.37 -6.51
CA VAL A 72 -6.67 -4.98 -6.77
C VAL A 72 -7.08 -4.27 -5.48
N ILE A 73 -7.85 -4.92 -4.60
CA ILE A 73 -8.21 -4.36 -3.29
C ILE A 73 -6.96 -4.08 -2.45
N LYS A 74 -6.04 -5.04 -2.38
CA LYS A 74 -4.77 -4.88 -1.63
C LYS A 74 -3.95 -3.71 -2.19
N LEU A 75 -3.84 -3.59 -3.50
CA LEU A 75 -3.13 -2.49 -4.16
C LEU A 75 -3.81 -1.14 -3.91
N GLY A 76 -5.14 -1.06 -4.00
CA GLY A 76 -5.89 0.14 -3.66
C GLY A 76 -5.71 0.58 -2.20
N ALA A 77 -5.64 -0.38 -1.27
CA ALA A 77 -5.34 -0.13 0.14
C ALA A 77 -3.91 0.37 0.35
N GLN A 78 -2.94 -0.22 -0.37
CA GLN A 78 -1.54 0.24 -0.34
C GLN A 78 -1.41 1.67 -0.88
N ILE A 79 -2.06 1.99 -2.01
CA ILE A 79 -2.10 3.36 -2.55
C ILE A 79 -2.67 4.31 -1.49
N ASN A 80 -3.82 3.98 -0.89
CA ASN A 80 -4.41 4.78 0.19
C ASN A 80 -3.45 5.01 1.35
N TRP A 81 -2.75 3.97 1.80
CA TRP A 81 -1.80 4.08 2.90
C TRP A 81 -0.62 4.98 2.53
N ILE A 82 -0.07 4.85 1.32
CA ILE A 82 1.05 5.69 0.84
C ILE A 82 0.63 7.16 0.78
N LEU A 83 -0.52 7.47 0.18
CA LEU A 83 -1.00 8.85 0.05
C LEU A 83 -1.28 9.51 1.41
N ARG A 84 -1.69 8.73 2.41
CA ARG A 84 -1.90 9.21 3.79
C ARG A 84 -0.61 9.32 4.61
N ASN A 85 0.46 8.62 4.21
CA ASN A 85 1.70 8.50 4.98
C ASN A 85 2.96 8.61 4.10
N PRO A 86 3.11 9.67 3.27
CA PRO A 86 4.15 9.74 2.25
C PRO A 86 5.57 9.71 2.84
N HIS A 87 5.81 10.44 3.94
CA HIS A 87 7.12 10.47 4.59
C HIS A 87 7.51 9.11 5.20
N GLN A 88 6.56 8.43 5.85
CA GLN A 88 6.80 7.09 6.41
C GLN A 88 7.11 6.08 5.30
N HIS A 89 6.37 6.13 4.20
CA HIS A 89 6.66 5.28 3.03
C HIS A 89 8.07 5.54 2.47
N LEU A 90 8.47 6.80 2.32
CA LEU A 90 9.82 7.17 1.85
C LEU A 90 10.92 6.73 2.81
N ALA A 91 10.70 6.81 4.12
CA ALA A 91 11.63 6.34 5.13
C ALA A 91 11.82 4.81 5.07
N ASN A 92 10.71 4.06 5.03
CA ASN A 92 10.74 2.60 4.92
C ASN A 92 11.48 2.14 3.65
N ARG A 93 11.23 2.82 2.52
CA ARG A 93 11.90 2.51 1.24
C ARG A 93 13.42 2.72 1.31
N ARG A 94 13.85 3.83 1.91
CA ARG A 94 15.28 4.12 2.11
C ARG A 94 15.95 3.11 3.03
N GLN A 95 15.26 2.66 4.09
CA GLN A 95 15.80 1.64 4.98
C GLN A 95 15.97 0.30 4.25
N ALA A 96 14.96 -0.14 3.51
CA ALA A 96 15.04 -1.38 2.74
C ALA A 96 16.19 -1.37 1.71
N GLN A 97 16.45 -0.23 1.06
CA GLN A 97 17.59 -0.07 0.15
C GLN A 97 18.94 -0.20 0.87
N ARG A 98 19.08 0.39 2.05
CA ARG A 98 20.31 0.28 2.85
C ARG A 98 20.57 -1.15 3.28
N ASP A 99 19.52 -1.86 3.73
CA ASP A 99 19.63 -3.25 4.16
C ASP A 99 20.04 -4.16 2.99
N ALA A 100 19.46 -3.94 1.80
CA ALA A 100 19.82 -4.67 0.59
C ALA A 100 21.28 -4.45 0.18
N SER A 101 21.75 -3.20 0.15
CA SER A 101 23.15 -2.89 -0.16
C SER A 101 24.13 -3.43 0.89
N ALA A 102 23.73 -3.48 2.16
CA ALA A 102 24.55 -4.07 3.22
C ALA A 102 24.71 -5.59 3.06
N LEU A 103 23.65 -6.29 2.64
CA LEU A 103 23.68 -7.73 2.35
C LEU A 103 24.60 -8.04 1.15
N GLU A 104 24.53 -7.24 0.08
CA GLU A 104 25.40 -7.39 -1.10
C GLU A 104 26.88 -7.13 -0.78
N ALA A 105 27.18 -6.19 0.12
CA ALA A 105 28.56 -5.87 0.53
C ALA A 105 29.21 -6.95 1.42
N THR A 106 28.43 -7.92 1.91
CA THR A 106 28.91 -9.03 2.76
C THR A 106 29.07 -10.35 2.00
N GLN A 107 28.77 -10.38 0.70
CA GLN A 107 28.96 -11.53 -0.20
C GLN A 107 30.23 -11.37 -1.02
#